data_AF-A0A212CLF8-F1
#
_entry.id   AF-A0A212CLF8-F1
#
_cell.length_a   1.000
_cell.length_b   1.000
_cell.length_c   1.000
_cell.angle_alpha   90.00
_cell.angle_beta   90.00
_cell.angle_gamma   90.00
#
_symmetry.space_group_name_H-M   'P 1'
#
loop_
_entity.id
_entity.type
_entity.pdbx_description
1 polymer ?
#
loop_
_entity_poly.entity_id
_entity_poly.type
_entity_poly.pdbx_seq_one_letter_code
_entity_poly.pdbx_strand_id
1 'polypeptide(L)'
;MLNQLSAHTHVVDITCSHPAAKSPSAQLLEQVAQLKSLSDTFEKLKDEVLKETVSQRPGATVPTDFATFPSSAFLRAKEERQDDAVYMGKVTFSCAAGLGQRHRLDHRTLMCKGETHEI
;
A
#
# COMPACT_ATOMS: atom_id res chain seq x y z
N MET A 1 13.64 -9.30 -5.62
CA MET A 1 13.44 -10.74 -5.91
C MET A 1 12.13 -10.97 -6.67
N LEU A 2 10.97 -10.49 -6.20
CA LEU A 2 9.69 -10.61 -6.91
C LEU A 2 9.72 -10.08 -8.35
N ASN A 3 10.27 -8.87 -8.55
CA ASN A 3 10.42 -8.27 -9.89
C ASN A 3 11.26 -9.13 -10.85
N GLN A 4 12.24 -9.87 -10.32
CA GLN A 4 13.04 -10.77 -11.16
C GLN A 4 12.22 -11.99 -11.55
N LEU A 5 11.51 -12.64 -10.63
CA LEU A 5 10.66 -13.80 -10.96
C LEU A 5 9.53 -13.44 -11.92
N SER A 6 8.92 -12.26 -11.75
CA SER A 6 7.90 -11.74 -12.67
C SER A 6 8.44 -11.48 -14.08
N ALA A 7 9.72 -11.12 -14.22
CA ALA A 7 10.33 -10.83 -15.51
C ALA A 7 10.89 -12.08 -16.23
N HIS A 8 11.13 -13.17 -15.50
CA HIS A 8 11.78 -14.38 -16.02
C HIS A 8 10.82 -15.59 -16.11
N THR A 9 9.51 -15.34 -16.22
CA THR A 9 8.53 -16.40 -16.47
C THR A 9 8.66 -16.90 -17.91
N HIS A 10 9.04 -18.17 -18.07
CA HIS A 10 9.19 -18.82 -19.37
C HIS A 10 8.36 -20.09 -19.42
N VAL A 11 7.99 -20.51 -20.63
CA VAL A 11 7.29 -21.77 -20.87
C VAL A 11 8.22 -22.94 -20.54
N VAL A 12 7.64 -23.99 -19.97
CA VAL A 12 8.36 -25.23 -19.65
C VAL A 12 8.57 -26.04 -20.93
N ASP A 13 9.81 -26.43 -21.21
CA ASP A 13 10.15 -27.27 -22.36
C ASP A 13 9.78 -28.74 -22.08
N ILE A 14 9.01 -29.34 -23.00
CA ILE A 14 8.57 -30.74 -22.92
C ILE A 14 9.41 -31.68 -23.78
N THR A 15 10.31 -31.16 -24.61
CA THR A 15 11.09 -31.97 -25.55
C THR A 15 12.12 -32.89 -24.87
N CYS A 16 12.28 -32.78 -23.54
CA CYS A 16 13.23 -33.57 -22.74
C CYS A 16 14.65 -33.54 -23.33
N SER A 17 14.98 -32.44 -24.00
CA SER A 17 16.22 -32.20 -24.71
C SER A 17 17.43 -32.10 -23.78
N HIS A 18 17.19 -31.82 -22.50
CA HIS A 18 18.19 -31.67 -21.46
C HIS A 18 18.06 -32.79 -20.40
N PRO A 19 19.07 -33.66 -20.23
CA PRO A 19 19.02 -34.79 -19.29
C PRO A 19 19.00 -34.35 -17.81
N ALA A 20 19.28 -33.08 -17.52
CA ALA A 20 19.18 -32.48 -16.18
C ALA A 20 17.79 -31.87 -15.88
N ALA A 21 16.88 -31.83 -16.86
CA ALA A 21 15.56 -31.24 -16.67
C ALA A 21 14.67 -32.20 -15.86
N LYS A 22 14.14 -31.70 -14.74
CA LYS A 22 13.05 -32.37 -14.00
C LYS A 22 11.86 -32.57 -14.96
N SER A 23 11.01 -33.56 -14.69
CA SER A 23 9.79 -33.77 -15.49
C SER A 23 9.00 -32.45 -15.65
N PRO A 24 8.37 -32.18 -16.81
CA PRO A 24 7.69 -30.90 -17.06
C PRO A 24 6.68 -30.50 -15.97
N SER A 25 5.94 -31.49 -15.43
CA SER A 25 5.02 -31.29 -14.31
C SER A 25 5.71 -30.84 -13.02
N ALA A 26 6.90 -31.38 -12.72
CA ALA A 26 7.68 -30.99 -11.55
C ALA A 26 8.27 -29.58 -11.67
N GLN A 27 8.66 -29.16 -12.88
CA GLN A 27 9.12 -27.78 -13.12
C GLN A 27 8.00 -26.76 -12.92
N LEU A 28 6.80 -27.06 -13.42
CA LEU A 28 5.62 -26.23 -13.16
C LEU A 28 5.28 -26.18 -11.67
N LEU A 29 5.32 -27.31 -10.98
CA LEU A 29 5.06 -27.38 -9.54
C LEU A 29 6.07 -26.55 -8.74
N GLU A 30 7.35 -26.59 -9.11
CA GLU A 30 8.39 -25.77 -8.49
C GLU A 30 8.14 -24.27 -8.67
N GLN A 31 7.73 -23.83 -9.86
CA GLN A 31 7.35 -22.44 -10.10
C GLN A 31 6.18 -22.01 -9.22
N VAL A 32 5.14 -22.84 -9.10
CA VAL A 32 3.98 -22.55 -8.23
C VAL A 32 4.39 -22.54 -6.75
N ALA A 33 5.21 -23.49 -6.30
CA ALA A 33 5.67 -23.56 -4.92
C ALA A 33 6.51 -22.33 -4.53
N GLN A 34 7.39 -21.87 -5.43
CA GLN A 34 8.18 -20.66 -5.23
C GLN A 34 7.29 -19.42 -5.12
N LEU A 35 6.31 -19.26 -6.02
CA LEU A 35 5.35 -18.15 -5.97
C LEU A 35 4.51 -18.19 -4.68
N LYS A 36 4.06 -19.38 -4.26
CA LYS A 36 3.28 -19.53 -3.04
C LYS A 36 4.08 -19.16 -1.80
N SER A 37 5.32 -19.62 -1.70
CA SER A 37 6.24 -19.28 -0.61
C SER A 37 6.44 -17.77 -0.51
N LEU A 38 6.65 -17.09 -1.65
CA LEU A 38 6.78 -15.63 -1.70
C LEU A 38 5.50 -14.89 -1.31
N SER A 39 4.34 -15.42 -1.70
CA SER A 39 3.05 -14.87 -1.26
C SER A 39 2.90 -14.99 0.26
N ASP A 40 3.30 -16.11 0.88
CA ASP A 40 3.24 -16.26 2.34
C ASP A 40 4.17 -15.29 3.07
N THR A 41 5.37 -15.05 2.54
CA THR A 41 6.28 -14.07 3.13
C THR A 41 5.78 -12.64 2.97
N PHE A 42 5.14 -12.31 1.84
CA PHE A 42 4.53 -10.99 1.63
C PHE A 42 3.35 -10.74 2.59
N GLU A 43 2.48 -11.73 2.80
CA GLU A 43 1.36 -11.59 3.75
C GLU A 43 1.86 -11.35 5.18
N LYS A 44 2.86 -12.11 5.62
CA LYS A 44 3.50 -11.88 6.93
C LYS A 44 4.10 -10.48 7.03
N LEU A 45 4.82 -10.05 6.00
CA LEU A 45 5.42 -8.73 5.97
C LEU A 45 4.37 -7.62 5.98
N LYS A 46 3.25 -7.78 5.27
CA LYS A 46 2.12 -6.84 5.29
C LYS A 46 1.59 -6.66 6.71
N ASP A 47 1.41 -7.75 7.45
CA ASP A 47 0.91 -7.73 8.82
C ASP A 47 1.92 -7.10 9.79
N GLU A 48 3.22 -7.40 9.62
CA GLU A 48 4.29 -6.78 10.41
C GLU A 48 4.41 -5.28 10.14
N VAL A 49 4.35 -4.85 8.88
CA VAL A 49 4.36 -3.43 8.50
C VAL A 49 3.12 -2.73 9.05
N LEU A 50 1.95 -3.36 9.01
CA LEU A 50 0.75 -2.79 9.62
C LEU A 50 0.96 -2.57 11.13
N LYS A 51 1.40 -3.60 11.84
CA LYS A 51 1.69 -3.54 13.28
C LYS A 51 2.70 -2.43 13.61
N GLU A 52 3.80 -2.37 12.88
CA GLU A 52 4.83 -1.34 13.07
C GLU A 52 4.26 0.07 12.85
N THR A 53 3.52 0.30 11.76
CA THR A 53 2.93 1.61 11.49
C THR A 53 1.89 2.06 12.53
N VAL A 54 1.21 1.11 13.16
CA VAL A 54 0.28 1.38 14.27
C VAL A 54 1.05 1.74 15.53
N SER A 55 2.10 0.99 15.87
CA SER A 55 2.94 1.24 17.05
C SER A 55 3.64 2.60 17.00
N GLN A 56 4.07 3.04 15.82
CA GLN A 56 4.77 4.32 15.64
C GLN A 56 3.85 5.55 15.74
N ARG A 57 2.52 5.39 15.64
CA ARG A 57 1.59 6.52 15.62
C ARG A 57 0.82 6.62 16.94
N PRO A 58 1.02 7.71 17.72
CA PRO A 58 0.26 7.94 18.94
C PRO A 58 -1.27 7.87 18.69
N GLY A 59 -1.99 7.17 19.57
CA GLY A 59 -3.45 7.00 19.47
C GLY A 59 -3.95 6.08 18.35
N ALA A 60 -3.05 5.45 17.58
CA ALA A 60 -3.44 4.54 16.51
C ALA A 60 -3.79 3.12 16.99
N THR A 61 -3.53 2.79 18.26
CA THR A 61 -3.80 1.47 18.84
C THR A 61 -4.82 1.53 19.97
N VAL A 62 -5.55 0.43 20.17
CA VAL A 62 -6.44 0.22 21.33
C VAL A 62 -5.61 -0.40 22.46
N PRO A 63 -5.75 0.07 23.72
CA PRO A 63 -5.02 -0.52 24.85
C PRO A 63 -5.53 -1.94 25.12
N THR A 64 -4.69 -2.96 24.87
CA THR A 64 -5.01 -4.37 25.16
C THR A 64 -3.74 -5.11 25.63
N ASP A 65 -3.91 -6.20 26.40
CA ASP A 65 -2.81 -6.90 27.08
C ASP A 65 -2.13 -8.00 26.25
N PHE A 66 -2.73 -8.43 25.13
CA PHE A 66 -2.29 -9.62 24.39
C PHE A 66 -1.67 -9.32 23.04
N ALA A 67 -2.12 -8.27 22.35
CA ALA A 67 -1.65 -7.95 21.01
C ALA A 67 -1.90 -6.48 20.65
N THR A 68 -1.22 -6.03 19.60
CA THR A 68 -1.43 -4.69 19.04
C THR A 68 -2.59 -4.72 18.06
N PHE A 69 -3.65 -3.99 18.37
CA PHE A 69 -4.79 -3.82 17.46
C PHE A 69 -4.92 -2.35 17.02
N PRO A 70 -5.15 -2.10 15.72
CA PRO A 70 -5.40 -0.75 15.23
C PRO A 70 -6.74 -0.22 15.74
N SER A 71 -6.81 1.08 16.03
CA SER A 71 -8.05 1.77 16.36
C SER A 71 -8.91 1.98 15.11
N SER A 72 -10.23 1.97 15.28
CA SER A 72 -11.18 2.18 14.17
C SER A 72 -11.04 3.56 13.52
N ALA A 73 -10.63 4.58 14.28
CA ALA A 73 -10.33 5.91 13.76
C ALA A 73 -9.09 5.90 12.86
N PHE A 74 -8.05 5.16 13.24
CA PHE A 74 -6.83 5.02 12.43
C PHE A 74 -7.10 4.31 11.10
N LEU A 75 -7.90 3.24 11.11
CA LEU A 75 -8.24 2.51 9.89
C LEU A 75 -9.01 3.38 8.90
N ARG A 76 -10.06 4.09 9.38
CA ARG A 76 -10.81 5.05 8.56
C ARG A 76 -9.92 6.16 8.02
N ALA A 77 -9.08 6.75 8.85
CA ALA A 77 -8.17 7.82 8.41
C ALA A 77 -7.12 7.33 7.39
N LYS A 78 -6.70 6.05 7.43
CA LYS A 78 -5.80 5.46 6.41
C LYS A 78 -6.53 5.19 5.10
N GLU A 79 -7.79 4.77 5.14
CA GLU A 79 -8.64 4.63 3.96
C GLU A 79 -8.86 5.98 3.27
N GLU A 80 -9.26 7.00 4.03
CA GLU A 80 -9.44 8.37 3.51
C GLU A 80 -8.16 8.96 2.87
N ARG A 81 -6.98 8.54 3.35
CA ARG A 81 -5.69 8.97 2.79
C ARG A 81 -5.41 8.37 1.41
N GLN A 82 -5.95 7.20 1.08
CA GLN A 82 -5.75 6.61 -0.25
C GLN A 82 -6.47 7.43 -1.33
N ASP A 83 -7.58 8.07 -0.98
CA ASP A 83 -8.38 8.90 -1.88
C ASP A 83 -8.05 10.41 -1.82
N ASP A 84 -7.01 10.79 -1.07
CA ASP A 84 -6.34 12.11 -0.96
C ASP A 84 -7.22 13.31 -0.49
N ALA A 85 -8.52 13.35 -0.78
CA ALA A 85 -9.51 14.29 -0.23
C ALA A 85 -10.95 13.80 -0.45
N VAL A 86 -11.60 13.30 0.61
CA VAL A 86 -12.96 12.70 0.51
C VAL A 86 -14.07 13.75 0.60
N TYR A 87 -13.80 14.92 1.18
CA TYR A 87 -14.78 16.00 1.33
C TYR A 87 -14.51 17.15 0.35
N MET A 88 -15.46 17.41 -0.55
CA MET A 88 -15.39 18.53 -1.50
C MET A 88 -16.53 19.52 -1.26
N GLY A 89 -16.16 20.75 -0.88
CA GLY A 89 -17.05 21.92 -0.87
C GLY A 89 -16.84 22.80 -2.11
N LYS A 90 -17.84 23.63 -2.45
CA LYS A 90 -17.72 24.63 -3.52
C LYS A 90 -17.94 26.03 -2.94
N VAL A 91 -16.96 26.90 -3.14
CA VAL A 91 -17.07 28.33 -2.86
C VAL A 91 -17.03 29.07 -4.19
N THR A 92 -17.93 30.03 -4.39
CA THR A 92 -18.03 30.82 -5.62
C THR A 92 -17.76 32.29 -5.32
N PHE A 93 -16.95 32.92 -6.16
CA PHE A 93 -16.69 34.35 -6.12
C PHE A 93 -17.26 35.00 -7.38
N SER A 94 -17.77 36.22 -7.26
CA SER A 94 -18.15 37.02 -8.41
C SER A 94 -16.92 37.29 -9.27
N CYS A 95 -17.01 37.00 -10.56
CA CYS A 95 -15.90 37.12 -11.49
C CYS A 95 -16.40 37.69 -12.82
N ALA A 96 -15.61 38.56 -13.46
CA ALA A 96 -15.93 39.06 -14.80
C ALA A 96 -15.85 37.92 -15.83
N ALA A 97 -16.60 38.06 -16.93
CA ALA A 97 -16.63 37.08 -18.01
C ALA A 97 -15.22 36.83 -18.56
N GLY A 98 -14.81 35.56 -18.65
CA GLY A 98 -13.48 35.15 -19.13
C GLY A 98 -12.38 35.05 -18.06
N LEU A 99 -12.62 35.48 -16.82
CA LEU A 99 -11.64 35.43 -15.73
C LEU A 99 -11.85 34.28 -14.72
N GLY A 100 -12.82 33.39 -14.98
CA GLY A 100 -13.15 32.30 -14.06
C GLY A 100 -12.00 31.30 -13.92
N GLN A 101 -11.50 31.11 -12.69
CA GLN A 101 -10.46 30.12 -12.38
C GLN A 101 -10.95 29.13 -11.32
N ARG A 102 -10.70 27.83 -11.56
CA ARG A 102 -11.00 26.77 -10.59
C ARG A 102 -9.75 26.45 -9.79
N HIS A 103 -9.86 26.54 -8.47
CA HIS A 103 -8.78 26.17 -7.55
C HIS A 103 -9.20 24.95 -6.74
N ARG A 104 -8.31 23.96 -6.64
CA ARG A 104 -8.44 22.87 -5.66
C ARG A 104 -7.64 23.27 -4.43
N LEU A 105 -8.34 23.77 -3.42
CA LEU A 105 -7.74 24.16 -2.15
C LEU A 105 -7.90 23.02 -1.15
N ASP A 106 -6.78 22.52 -0.62
CA ASP A 106 -6.78 21.55 0.48
C ASP A 106 -6.41 22.24 1.80
N HIS A 107 -7.41 22.40 2.67
CA HIS A 107 -7.22 22.98 3.99
C HIS A 107 -6.35 22.10 4.90
N ARG A 108 -6.29 20.78 4.67
CA ARG A 108 -5.49 19.85 5.47
C ARG A 108 -3.99 20.16 5.34
N THR A 109 -3.53 20.45 4.14
CA THR A 109 -2.14 20.88 3.86
C THR A 109 -1.81 22.26 4.48
N LEU A 110 -2.80 23.15 4.61
CA LEU A 110 -2.60 24.47 5.23
C LEU A 110 -2.45 24.38 6.76
N MET A 111 -3.12 23.43 7.42
CA MET A 111 -3.05 23.23 8.87
C MET A 111 -1.80 22.46 9.33
N CYS A 112 -1.24 21.57 8.50
CA CYS A 112 0.00 20.84 8.81
C CYS A 112 1.29 21.69 8.68
N LYS A 113 1.19 22.95 8.25
CA LYS A 113 2.32 23.90 8.17
C LYS A 113 2.45 24.82 9.39
N GLY A 114 1.68 24.58 10.45
CA GLY A 114 1.67 25.41 11.66
C GLY A 114 2.21 24.69 12.89
N GLU A 115 3.51 24.39 12.91
CA GLU A 115 4.36 24.04 14.09
C GLU A 115 5.76 23.84 13.49
N THR A 116 6.81 24.62 13.73
CA THR A 116 7.39 25.16 14.96
C THR A 116 8.39 26.23 14.53
N HIS A 117 8.52 27.35 15.25
CA HIS A 117 9.79 28.00 15.64
C HIS A 117 9.41 29.07 16.67
N GLU A 118 9.34 28.62 17.92
CA GLU A 118 9.47 29.47 19.10
C GLU A 118 10.92 29.31 19.56
N ILE A 119 11.75 30.33 19.32
CA ILE A 119 12.75 30.89 20.25
C ILE A 119 12.89 32.38 19.92
#